data_AF-A0A560WL07-F1
#
_entry.id   AF-A0A560WL07-F1
#
_cell.length_a   1.000
_cell.length_b   1.000
_cell.length_c   1.000
_cell.angle_alpha   90.00
_cell.angle_beta   90.00
_cell.angle_gamma   90.00
#
_symmetry.space_group_name_H-M   'P 1'
#
loop_
_entity.id
_entity.type
_entity.pdbx_description
1 polymer ?
#
loop_
_entity_poly.entity_id
_entity_poly.type
_entity_poly.pdbx_seq_one_letter_code
_entity_poly.pdbx_strand_id
1 'polypeptide(L)'
;MTEAVTVRRDGDTFQARMFWLRAGRLLIPESAITRVAFETGPKSYDDIWVDYIPGRGQLDQDGMALVREHIQCKWHVSPGTYGYTHLIDPEFVNANARSLLQRALAAQTGRRQPSGRHPVQAAHQLDH
;
A
#
# COMPACT_ATOMS: atom_id res chain seq x y z
N MET A 1 20.57 16.55 10.81
CA MET A 1 19.74 16.87 9.63
C MET A 1 20.10 16.02 8.41
N THR A 2 21.36 15.66 8.22
CA THR A 2 21.84 14.76 7.15
C THR A 2 21.25 13.34 7.21
N GLU A 3 21.20 12.71 8.39
CA GLU A 3 20.69 11.34 8.54
C GLU A 3 19.23 11.17 8.09
N ALA A 4 18.34 12.09 8.48
CA ALA A 4 16.93 12.04 8.09
C ALA A 4 16.74 12.21 6.57
N VAL A 5 17.63 12.96 5.90
CA VAL A 5 17.64 13.12 4.45
C VAL A 5 18.11 11.83 3.77
N THR A 6 19.16 11.19 4.31
CA THR A 6 19.67 9.90 3.82
C THR A 6 18.62 8.79 3.93
N VAL A 7 17.99 8.64 5.10
CA VAL A 7 16.93 7.63 5.34
C VAL A 7 15.76 7.78 4.38
N ARG A 8 15.36 9.03 4.09
CA ARG A 8 14.29 9.29 3.12
C ARG A 8 14.70 8.93 1.70
N ARG A 9 15.90 9.32 1.28
CA ARG A 9 16.46 9.01 -0.04
C ARG A 9 16.60 7.50 -0.26
N ASP A 10 17.04 6.77 0.76
CA ASP A 10 17.18 5.32 0.70
C ASP A 10 15.80 4.63 0.60
N GLY A 11 14.81 5.13 1.35
CA GLY A 11 13.42 4.70 1.24
C GLY A 11 12.86 4.89 -0.18
N ASP A 12 13.05 6.07 -0.78
CA ASP A 12 12.60 6.38 -2.14
C ASP A 12 13.34 5.51 -3.18
N THR A 13 14.65 5.28 -2.99
CA THR A 13 15.45 4.41 -3.85
C THR A 13 14.97 2.96 -3.78
N PHE A 14 14.68 2.46 -2.58
CA PHE A 14 14.13 1.12 -2.39
C PHE A 14 12.75 0.99 -3.05
N GLN A 15 11.86 1.96 -2.85
CA GLN A 15 10.54 2.00 -3.49
C GLN A 15 10.66 1.97 -5.03
N ALA A 16 11.54 2.80 -5.60
CA ALA A 16 11.78 2.83 -7.05
C ALA A 16 12.35 1.49 -7.56
N ARG A 17 13.25 0.85 -6.83
CA ARG A 17 13.79 -0.47 -7.18
C ARG A 17 12.69 -1.53 -7.19
N MET A 18 11.82 -1.51 -6.18
CA MET A 18 10.68 -2.43 -6.12
C MET A 18 9.73 -2.19 -7.28
N PHE A 19 9.42 -0.94 -7.61
CA PHE A 19 8.63 -0.58 -8.79
C PHE A 19 9.23 -1.18 -10.07
N TRP A 20 10.50 -0.90 -10.37
CA TRP A 20 11.15 -1.35 -11.60
C TRP A 20 11.26 -2.86 -11.70
N LEU A 21 11.46 -3.56 -10.58
CA LEU A 21 11.46 -5.02 -10.53
C LEU A 21 10.11 -5.61 -10.97
N ARG A 22 8.98 -4.95 -10.68
CA ARG A 22 7.66 -5.38 -11.17
C ARG A 22 7.40 -4.89 -12.60
N ALA A 23 7.74 -3.64 -12.90
CA ALA A 23 7.53 -3.05 -14.22
C ALA A 23 8.27 -3.81 -15.32
N GLY A 24 9.48 -4.33 -15.04
CA GLY A 24 10.23 -5.16 -15.99
C GLY A 24 9.48 -6.41 -16.45
N ARG A 25 8.57 -6.95 -15.63
CA ARG A 25 7.73 -8.10 -16.01
C ARG A 25 6.67 -7.75 -17.05
N LEU A 26 6.37 -6.47 -17.29
CA LEU A 26 5.48 -6.06 -18.38
C LEU A 26 6.08 -6.36 -19.77
N LEU A 27 7.40 -6.55 -19.84
CA LEU A 27 8.11 -6.88 -21.08
C LEU A 27 8.10 -8.38 -21.40
N ILE A 28 7.62 -9.22 -20.48
CA ILE A 28 7.57 -10.67 -20.64
C ILE A 28 6.17 -11.05 -21.12
N PRO A 29 6.00 -11.60 -22.34
CA PRO A 29 4.68 -11.91 -22.89
C PRO A 29 3.82 -12.84 -22.04
N GLU A 30 4.46 -13.77 -21.30
CA GLU A 30 3.77 -14.76 -20.47
C GLU A 30 3.37 -14.21 -19.10
N SER A 31 3.87 -13.01 -18.74
CA SER A 31 3.60 -12.37 -17.46
C SER A 31 2.11 -12.12 -17.25
N ALA A 32 1.65 -12.35 -16.03
CA ALA A 32 0.29 -12.03 -15.65
C ALA A 32 0.08 -10.55 -15.28
N ILE A 33 1.15 -9.74 -15.23
CA ILE A 33 1.06 -8.34 -14.83
C ILE A 33 0.54 -7.50 -16.00
N THR A 34 -0.52 -6.72 -15.77
CA THR A 34 -1.10 -5.80 -16.76
C THR A 34 -0.75 -4.35 -16.50
N ARG A 35 -0.46 -3.99 -15.24
CA ARG A 35 -0.13 -2.62 -14.84
C ARG A 35 0.67 -2.58 -13.55
N VAL A 36 1.55 -1.60 -13.44
CA VAL A 36 2.27 -1.27 -12.21
C VAL A 36 2.20 0.25 -12.05
N ALA A 37 1.90 0.74 -10.86
CA ALA A 37 1.95 2.17 -10.59
C ALA A 37 2.41 2.47 -9.16
N PHE A 38 2.84 3.71 -8.97
CA PHE A 38 2.97 4.32 -7.66
C PHE A 38 1.59 4.69 -7.11
N GLU A 39 1.50 4.80 -5.79
CA GLU A 39 0.30 5.30 -5.15
C GLU A 39 0.04 6.77 -5.54
N THR A 40 -1.18 7.08 -5.96
CA THR A 40 -1.65 8.44 -6.24
C THR A 40 -2.95 8.68 -5.49
N GLY A 41 -2.93 9.48 -4.42
CA GLY A 41 -4.11 9.73 -3.59
C GLY A 41 -3.79 10.15 -2.16
N PRO A 42 -4.81 10.32 -1.29
CA PRO A 42 -4.59 10.52 0.14
C PRO A 42 -3.85 9.30 0.70
N LYS A 43 -2.72 9.54 1.39
CA LYS A 43 -1.79 8.51 1.91
C LYS A 43 -2.50 7.21 2.28
N SER A 44 -2.48 6.29 1.33
CA SER A 44 -2.88 4.92 1.48
C SER A 44 -1.76 4.16 2.19
N TYR A 45 -2.03 2.92 2.56
CA TYR A 45 -1.05 2.09 3.22
C TYR A 45 0.08 1.68 2.26
N ASP A 46 -0.19 1.49 0.98
CA ASP A 46 0.74 0.98 -0.02
C ASP A 46 1.58 2.06 -0.71
N ASP A 47 2.77 1.67 -1.15
CA ASP A 47 3.70 2.55 -1.88
C ASP A 47 3.62 2.32 -3.40
N ILE A 48 3.43 1.07 -3.80
CA ILE A 48 3.24 0.63 -5.19
C ILE A 48 2.10 -0.38 -5.24
N TRP A 49 1.48 -0.51 -6.40
CA TRP A 49 0.52 -1.57 -6.66
C TRP A 49 0.71 -2.19 -8.05
N VAL A 50 0.22 -3.42 -8.17
CA VAL A 50 0.34 -4.25 -9.37
C VAL A 50 -1.04 -4.81 -9.72
N ASP A 51 -1.50 -4.60 -10.95
CA ASP A 51 -2.66 -5.29 -11.50
C ASP A 51 -2.24 -6.57 -12.21
N TYR A 52 -3.05 -7.61 -12.03
CA TYR A 52 -2.89 -8.89 -12.70
C TYR A 52 -4.07 -9.18 -13.62
N ILE A 53 -3.83 -10.04 -14.62
CA ILE A 53 -4.89 -10.70 -15.38
C ILE A 53 -5.73 -11.52 -14.38
N PRO A 54 -7.06 -11.36 -14.33
CA PRO A 54 -7.92 -12.12 -13.44
C PRO A 54 -7.67 -13.63 -13.53
N GLY A 55 -7.52 -14.29 -12.38
CA GLY A 55 -7.22 -15.73 -12.32
C GLY A 55 -5.76 -16.12 -12.56
N ARG A 56 -4.87 -15.17 -12.89
CA ARG A 56 -3.43 -15.44 -13.14
C ARG A 56 -2.49 -14.69 -12.20
N GLY A 57 -3.02 -13.94 -11.24
CA GLY A 57 -2.23 -13.29 -10.20
C GLY A 57 -1.64 -14.28 -9.19
N GLN A 58 -0.86 -13.75 -8.24
CA GLN A 58 -0.39 -14.54 -7.11
C GLN A 58 -1.57 -15.03 -6.28
N LEU A 59 -1.42 -16.20 -5.65
CA LEU A 59 -2.44 -16.75 -4.78
C LEU A 59 -2.31 -16.13 -3.38
N ASP A 60 -3.44 -15.77 -2.78
CA ASP A 60 -3.50 -15.35 -1.38
C ASP A 60 -3.51 -16.54 -0.41
N GLN A 61 -3.67 -16.27 0.88
CA GLN A 61 -3.70 -17.30 1.93
C GLN A 61 -4.85 -18.31 1.78
N ASP A 62 -5.90 -17.96 1.04
CA ASP A 62 -7.08 -18.79 0.78
C ASP A 62 -6.98 -19.49 -0.60
N GLY A 63 -5.85 -19.33 -1.30
CA GLY A 63 -5.62 -19.90 -2.63
C GLY A 63 -6.28 -19.15 -3.77
N MET A 64 -6.79 -17.93 -3.52
CA MET A 64 -7.49 -17.13 -4.52
C MET A 64 -6.50 -16.23 -5.28
N ALA A 65 -6.63 -16.20 -6.61
CA ALA A 65 -5.77 -15.38 -7.44
C ALA A 65 -6.08 -13.89 -7.26
N LEU A 66 -5.08 -13.11 -6.86
CA LEU A 66 -5.18 -11.67 -6.71
C LEU A 66 -5.41 -10.98 -8.07
N VAL A 67 -6.38 -10.06 -8.11
CA VAL A 67 -6.55 -9.13 -9.25
C VAL A 67 -5.63 -7.92 -9.08
N ARG A 68 -5.35 -7.53 -7.83
CA ARG A 68 -4.43 -6.45 -7.49
C ARG A 68 -3.66 -6.77 -6.22
N GLU A 69 -2.36 -6.49 -6.25
CA GLU A 69 -1.48 -6.55 -5.09
C GLU A 69 -1.06 -5.12 -4.69
N HIS A 70 -1.11 -4.85 -3.38
CA HIS A 70 -0.74 -3.58 -2.77
C HIS A 70 0.49 -3.77 -1.90
N ILE A 71 1.58 -3.09 -2.21
CA ILE A 71 2.90 -3.36 -1.62
C ILE A 71 3.35 -2.13 -0.84
N GLN A 72 3.53 -2.28 0.47
CA GLN A 72 4.22 -1.30 1.30
C GLN A 72 5.73 -1.60 1.24
N CYS A 73 6.50 -0.61 0.79
CA CYS A 73 7.95 -0.60 0.79
C CYS A 73 8.44 0.09 2.08
N LYS A 74 9.19 -0.64 2.91
CA LYS A 74 9.84 -0.08 4.11
C LYS A 74 11.30 -0.52 4.10
N TRP A 75 12.21 0.46 4.09
CA TRP A 75 13.64 0.21 4.20
C TRP A 75 14.02 0.17 5.68
N HIS A 76 14.33 -1.00 6.19
CA HIS A 76 14.90 -1.19 7.52
C HIS A 76 16.39 -1.50 7.37
N VAL A 77 17.23 -0.59 7.85
CA VAL A 77 18.70 -0.69 7.75
C VAL A 77 19.24 -1.84 8.61
N SER A 78 18.58 -2.14 9.73
CA SER A 78 18.99 -3.21 10.64
C SER A 78 18.57 -4.58 10.09
N PRO A 79 19.50 -5.52 9.88
CA PRO A 79 19.13 -6.91 9.60
C PRO A 79 18.50 -7.53 10.85
N GLY A 80 17.50 -8.40 10.66
CA GLY A 80 16.82 -9.05 11.78
C GLY A 80 15.66 -9.93 11.33
N THR A 81 15.04 -10.59 12.31
CA THR A 81 13.81 -11.36 12.10
C THR A 81 12.63 -10.51 12.53
N TYR A 82 11.69 -10.31 11.61
CA TYR A 82 10.46 -9.57 11.87
C TYR A 82 9.32 -10.54 12.15
N GLY A 83 8.55 -10.24 13.18
CA GLY A 83 7.39 -11.02 13.60
C GLY A 83 6.21 -10.12 13.91
N TYR A 84 5.06 -10.71 14.26
CA TYR A 84 3.83 -9.96 14.47
C TYR A 84 3.95 -8.85 15.52
N THR A 85 4.78 -9.05 16.56
CA THR A 85 5.04 -8.06 17.63
C THR A 85 5.55 -6.74 17.07
N HIS A 86 6.38 -6.79 16.04
CA HIS A 86 6.89 -5.60 15.34
C HIS A 86 5.78 -4.93 14.53
N LEU A 87 4.89 -5.71 13.91
CA LEU A 87 3.84 -5.17 13.05
C LEU A 87 2.71 -4.47 13.83
N ILE A 88 2.52 -4.84 15.10
CA ILE A 88 1.57 -4.20 16.02
C ILE A 88 2.15 -3.03 16.80
N ASP A 89 3.46 -2.81 16.75
CA ASP A 89 4.14 -1.71 17.41
C ASP A 89 4.21 -0.48 16.49
N PRO A 90 3.65 0.69 16.87
CA PRO A 90 3.78 1.93 16.13
C PRO A 90 5.23 2.39 15.92
N GLU A 91 6.11 2.17 16.91
CA GLU A 91 7.50 2.63 16.87
C GLU A 91 8.30 1.90 15.78
N PHE A 92 7.91 0.67 15.47
CA PHE A 92 8.53 -0.13 14.41
C PHE A 92 8.51 0.58 13.05
N VAL A 93 7.48 1.37 12.76
CA VAL A 93 7.36 2.16 11.51
C VAL A 93 7.59 3.65 11.73
N ASN A 94 8.23 4.02 12.84
CA ASN A 94 8.47 5.39 13.27
C ASN A 94 7.16 6.22 13.33
N ALA A 95 6.11 5.63 13.90
CA ALA A 95 4.81 6.26 14.11
C ALA A 95 4.47 6.37 15.60
N ASN A 96 3.74 7.42 15.98
CA ASN A 96 3.48 7.73 17.39
C ASN A 96 2.19 7.13 17.95
N ALA A 97 1.29 6.64 17.09
CA ALA A 97 -0.08 6.30 17.52
C ALA A 97 -0.72 5.12 16.81
N ARG A 98 -0.29 4.79 15.57
CA ARG A 98 -0.90 3.72 14.78
C ARG A 98 0.16 2.78 14.27
N SER A 99 -0.03 1.50 14.52
CA SER A 99 0.84 0.43 14.03
C SER A 99 0.66 0.18 12.54
N LEU A 100 1.57 -0.62 11.97
CA LEU A 100 1.50 -1.01 10.57
C LEU A 100 0.18 -1.74 10.27
N LEU A 101 -0.22 -2.70 11.12
CA LEU A 101 -1.47 -3.44 10.92
C LEU A 101 -2.73 -2.58 11.06
N GLN A 102 -2.73 -1.60 11.98
CA GLN A 102 -3.85 -0.67 12.10
C GLN A 102 -4.00 0.22 10.85
N ARG A 103 -2.89 0.63 10.25
CA ARG A 103 -2.89 1.37 8.98
C ARG A 103 -3.38 0.49 7.82
N ALA A 104 -2.95 -0.78 7.77
CA ALA A 104 -3.41 -1.73 6.78
C ALA A 104 -4.93 -1.97 6.88
N LEU A 105 -5.46 -2.15 8.09
CA LEU A 105 -6.89 -2.31 8.34
C LEU A 105 -7.69 -1.07 7.94
N ALA A 106 -7.19 0.13 8.25
CA ALA A 106 -7.83 1.38 7.85
C ALA A 106 -7.88 1.52 6.32
N ALA A 107 -6.79 1.18 5.61
CA ALA A 107 -6.77 1.18 4.15
C ALA A 107 -7.74 0.15 3.56
N GLN A 108 -7.77 -1.07 4.11
CA GLN A 108 -8.67 -2.13 3.67
C GLN A 108 -10.15 -1.72 3.85
N THR A 109 -10.51 -1.21 5.02
CA THR A 109 -11.89 -0.78 5.32
C THR A 109 -12.30 0.43 4.50
N GLY A 110 -11.40 1.40 4.30
CA GLY A 110 -11.65 2.56 3.43
C GLY A 110 -11.87 2.18 1.96
N ARG A 111 -11.17 1.16 1.45
CA ARG A 111 -11.36 0.64 0.09
C ARG A 111 -12.60 -0.25 -0.07
N ARG A 112 -13.00 -0.93 1.01
CA ARG A 112 -14.19 -1.79 1.03
C ARG A 112 -15.49 -0.99 1.08
N GLN A 113 -15.46 0.27 1.52
CA GLN A 113 -16.60 1.15 1.32
C GLN A 113 -16.83 1.30 -0.19
N PRO A 114 -17.98 0.83 -0.73
CA PRO A 114 -18.30 1.11 -2.12
C PRO A 114 -18.30 2.63 -2.27
N SER A 115 -17.72 3.14 -3.36
CA SER A 115 -17.86 4.52 -3.78
C SER A 115 -19.36 4.83 -3.89
N GLY A 116 -19.94 5.29 -2.79
CA GLY A 116 -21.36 5.27 -2.53
C GLY A 116 -21.77 6.58 -1.91
N ARG A 117 -22.28 7.46 -2.77
CA ARG A 117 -23.07 8.66 -2.48
C ARG A 117 -22.32 9.76 -1.71
N HIS A 118 -22.02 10.85 -2.42
CA HIS A 118 -22.06 12.16 -1.80
C HIS A 118 -23.33 12.27 -0.95
N PRO A 119 -23.25 12.57 0.36
CA PRO A 119 -24.40 13.09 1.05
C PRO A 119 -24.70 14.43 0.37
N VAL A 120 -25.77 14.45 -0.42
CA VAL A 120 -26.47 15.68 -0.76
C VAL A 120 -26.75 16.32 0.60
N GLN A 121 -26.04 17.39 0.93
CA GLN A 121 -26.45 18.28 2.01
C GLN A 121 -27.81 18.83 1.55
N ALA A 122 -28.87 18.16 1.99
CA ALA A 122 -30.20 18.73 2.03
C ALA A 122 -30.09 19.91 3.00
N ALA A 123 -29.88 21.10 2.45
CA ALA A 123 -30.15 22.35 3.12
C ALA A 123 -31.66 22.39 3.35
N HIS A 124 -32.10 21.76 4.43
CA HIS A 124 -33.42 22.00 4.98
C HIS A 124 -33.34 23.30 5.76
N GLN A 125 -33.72 24.35 5.05
CA GLN A 125 -34.49 25.49 5.52
C GLN A 125 -35.23 25.19 6.84
N LEU A 126 -34.87 25.94 7.89
CA LEU A 126 -35.78 26.30 8.98
C LEU A 126 -35.54 27.78 9.28
N ASP A 127 -36.55 28.57 8.91
CA ASP A 127 -36.83 29.89 9.46
C ASP A 127 -36.89 29.81 10.99
N HIS A 128 -36.27 30.79 11.64
CA HIS A 128 -36.86 31.67 12.66
C HIS A 128 -35.93 32.84 12.94
#